data_AF-A0A7V4ZD47-F1
#
_entry.id   AF-A0A7V4ZD47-F1
#
_cell.length_a   1.000
_cell.length_b   1.000
_cell.length_c   1.000
_cell.angle_alpha   90.00
_cell.angle_beta   90.00
_cell.angle_gamma   90.00
#
_symmetry.space_group_name_H-M   'P 1'
#
loop_
_entity.id
_entity.type
_entity.pdbx_description
1 polymer ?
#
loop_
_entity_poly.entity_id
_entity_poly.type
_entity_poly.pdbx_seq_one_letter_code
_entity_poly.pdbx_strand_id
1 'polypeptide(L)'
;MPIRSGCTTWSETLVFSYLRFDLAAVLPDNAIIDHATLVLNCESWAWNVVAGEFTMRSYRVTSAWSENSITFLNLPSRGEAGGSVTVVGMPHTGEYGWNVTDMARIWLADPDHNYGVTIQGPISGDVQRSYGFYSSEAGQSQPKLNVLWHYGPRPLRRGRLPAHPRAHKLPRPPTRARPAAPPARLTCPSS
;
A
#
# COMPACT_ATOMS: atom_id res chain seq x y z
N MET A 1 1.27 20.67 -1.20
CA MET A 1 1.39 19.30 -0.64
C MET A 1 2.76 19.22 0.02
N PRO A 2 2.92 18.73 1.26
CA PRO A 2 4.24 18.61 1.85
C PRO A 2 4.90 17.36 1.25
N ILE A 3 5.39 17.51 0.01
CA ILE A 3 6.42 16.62 -0.50
C ILE A 3 7.64 16.82 0.39
N ARG A 4 8.37 15.74 0.57
CA ARG A 4 9.45 15.66 1.53
C ARG A 4 10.74 15.30 0.81
N SER A 5 11.37 16.26 0.14
CA SER A 5 12.62 16.01 -0.61
C SER A 5 13.81 16.17 0.34
N GLY A 6 14.43 15.04 0.71
CA GLY A 6 15.53 14.99 1.69
C GLY A 6 16.82 14.42 1.10
N CYS A 7 17.75 15.33 0.84
CA CYS A 7 19.21 15.19 0.62
C CYS A 7 19.71 14.28 -0.53
N THR A 8 20.45 14.89 -1.46
CA THR A 8 21.49 14.20 -2.23
C THR A 8 22.70 14.05 -1.32
N THR A 9 23.05 12.81 -0.96
CA THR A 9 24.28 12.54 -0.22
C THR A 9 25.36 12.11 -1.18
N TRP A 10 26.42 12.92 -1.24
CA TRP A 10 27.55 12.70 -2.14
C TRP A 10 28.46 11.64 -1.55
N SER A 11 28.34 10.42 -2.03
CA SER A 11 29.54 9.67 -2.42
C SER A 11 29.61 9.75 -3.95
N GLU A 12 30.77 9.55 -4.55
CA GLU A 12 31.01 9.62 -6.00
C GLU A 12 30.13 8.65 -6.84
N THR A 13 29.08 8.03 -6.29
CA THR A 13 28.44 6.80 -6.79
C THR A 13 26.93 6.69 -6.57
N LEU A 14 26.32 7.34 -5.56
CA LEU A 14 24.93 7.05 -5.17
C LEU A 14 24.09 8.30 -4.93
N VAL A 15 22.92 8.36 -5.58
CA VAL A 15 21.90 9.40 -5.37
C VAL A 15 20.60 8.74 -4.94
N PHE A 16 20.02 9.26 -3.86
CA PHE A 16 18.72 8.84 -3.33
C PHE A 16 17.76 10.02 -3.32
N SER A 17 16.50 9.77 -3.66
CA SER A 17 15.42 10.74 -3.45
C SER A 17 14.31 10.05 -2.67
N TYR A 18 13.99 10.56 -1.47
CA TYR A 18 12.94 10.02 -0.61
C TYR A 18 11.66 10.82 -0.79
N LEU A 19 10.51 10.15 -0.86
CA LEU A 19 9.19 10.76 -0.97
C LEU A 19 8.17 9.96 -0.17
N ARG A 20 7.15 10.62 0.38
CA ARG A 20 6.03 9.95 1.06
C ARG A 20 4.71 10.60 0.64
N PHE A 21 3.71 9.77 0.36
CA PHE A 21 2.35 10.18 0.00
C PHE A 21 1.37 9.59 1.01
N ASP A 22 0.44 10.40 1.52
CA ASP A 22 -0.64 9.93 2.38
C ASP A 22 -1.88 9.63 1.53
N LEU A 23 -2.08 8.35 1.21
CA LEU A 23 -3.20 7.89 0.39
C LEU A 23 -4.50 7.79 1.20
N ALA A 24 -4.42 7.47 2.49
CA ALA A 24 -5.59 7.31 3.36
C ALA A 24 -6.28 8.65 3.64
N ALA A 25 -5.53 9.76 3.59
CA ALA A 25 -6.12 11.10 3.69
C ALA A 25 -6.92 11.54 2.44
N VAL A 26 -6.78 10.84 1.31
CA VAL A 26 -7.34 11.26 0.00
C VAL A 26 -8.33 10.26 -0.56
N LEU A 27 -8.07 8.97 -0.41
CA LEU A 27 -8.91 7.90 -0.95
C LEU A 27 -9.97 7.46 0.08
N PRO A 28 -11.17 7.05 -0.36
CA PRO A 28 -12.18 6.50 0.55
C PRO A 28 -11.76 5.13 1.10
N ASP A 29 -12.27 4.76 2.28
CA ASP A 29 -11.93 3.52 3.01
C ASP A 29 -12.10 2.22 2.21
N ASN A 30 -12.99 2.22 1.21
CA ASN A 30 -13.24 1.06 0.34
C ASN A 30 -12.61 1.21 -1.06
N ALA A 31 -11.64 2.10 -1.25
CA ALA A 31 -10.91 2.22 -2.51
C ALA A 31 -10.05 0.98 -2.77
N ILE A 32 -10.05 0.52 -4.02
CA ILE A 32 -9.14 -0.50 -4.54
C ILE A 32 -8.28 0.16 -5.62
N ILE A 33 -6.95 0.08 -5.46
CA ILE A 33 -5.99 0.66 -6.40
C ILE A 33 -5.79 -0.29 -7.59
N ASP A 34 -6.10 0.20 -8.78
CA ASP A 34 -5.88 -0.49 -10.06
C ASP A 34 -4.45 -0.25 -10.55
N HIS A 35 -4.04 1.03 -10.58
CA HIS A 35 -2.73 1.46 -11.04
C HIS A 35 -2.22 2.64 -10.21
N ALA A 36 -0.92 2.65 -9.92
CA ALA A 36 -0.24 3.82 -9.36
C ALA A 36 1.08 4.10 -10.08
N THR A 37 1.25 5.35 -10.55
CA THR A 37 2.48 5.82 -11.20
C THR A 37 3.04 7.02 -10.43
N LEU A 38 4.26 6.86 -9.92
CA LEU A 38 5.04 7.96 -9.36
C LEU A 38 5.70 8.72 -10.50
N VAL A 39 5.49 10.03 -10.56
CA VAL A 39 6.06 10.91 -11.58
C VAL A 39 6.97 11.94 -10.92
N LEU A 40 8.23 11.98 -11.33
CA LEU A 40 9.20 12.99 -10.91
C LEU A 40 9.67 13.80 -12.12
N ASN A 41 9.79 15.12 -11.94
CA ASN A 41 10.35 16.00 -12.96
C ASN A 41 11.86 16.16 -12.71
N CYS A 42 12.67 15.81 -13.71
CA CYS A 42 14.11 16.04 -13.69
C CYS A 42 14.40 17.53 -13.87
N GLU A 43 15.09 18.10 -12.88
CA GLU A 43 15.59 19.47 -12.86
C GLU A 43 17.00 19.54 -13.44
N SER A 44 17.84 18.60 -13.07
CA SER A 44 19.26 18.60 -13.42
C SER A 44 19.80 17.18 -13.59
N TRP A 45 20.93 17.08 -14.27
CA TRP A 45 21.71 15.86 -14.39
C TRP A 45 23.20 16.18 -14.29
N ALA A 46 24.03 15.16 -14.21
CA ALA A 46 25.48 15.29 -14.15
C ALA A 46 26.03 16.14 -15.32
N TRP A 47 26.88 17.13 -14.99
CA TRP A 47 27.49 18.03 -15.98
C TRP A 47 28.34 17.30 -17.03
N ASN A 48 29.03 16.22 -16.64
CA ASN A 48 29.94 15.46 -17.50
C ASN A 48 29.32 14.15 -17.99
N VAL A 49 28.06 14.17 -18.43
CA VAL A 49 27.39 12.93 -18.83
C VAL A 49 27.97 12.32 -20.11
N VAL A 50 28.17 11.00 -20.07
CA VAL A 50 28.47 10.18 -21.26
C VAL A 50 27.20 9.44 -21.66
N ALA A 51 26.86 9.50 -22.96
CA ALA A 51 25.73 8.76 -23.51
C ALA A 51 25.84 7.27 -23.16
N GLY A 52 24.73 6.68 -22.73
CA GLY A 52 24.71 5.28 -22.34
C GLY A 52 23.34 4.83 -21.88
N GLU A 53 23.28 3.62 -21.33
CA GLU A 53 22.08 3.11 -20.69
C GLU A 53 22.28 3.14 -19.17
N PHE A 54 21.27 3.62 -18.45
CA PHE A 54 21.22 3.47 -17.01
C PHE A 54 19.78 3.34 -16.51
N THR A 55 19.63 2.69 -15.36
CA THR A 55 18.33 2.37 -14.78
C THR A 55 18.20 2.96 -13.39
N MET A 56 17.14 3.73 -13.18
CA MET A 56 16.70 4.21 -11.87
C MET A 56 15.61 3.29 -11.32
N ARG A 57 15.73 2.88 -10.07
CA ARG A 57 14.78 1.95 -9.43
C ARG A 57 14.08 2.61 -8.25
N SER A 58 12.80 2.31 -8.08
CA SER A 58 12.06 2.67 -6.87
C SER A 58 12.12 1.54 -5.86
N TYR A 59 12.29 1.89 -4.58
CA TYR A 59 12.29 0.95 -3.45
C TYR A 59 11.35 1.43 -2.36
N ARG A 60 10.65 0.49 -1.72
CA ARG A 60 9.84 0.79 -0.54
C ARG A 60 10.75 1.20 0.60
N VAL A 61 10.38 2.24 1.34
CA VAL A 61 11.07 2.62 2.57
C VAL A 61 10.44 1.85 3.73
N THR A 62 11.28 1.27 4.60
CA THR A 62 10.82 0.39 5.68
C THR A 62 11.08 0.94 7.08
N SER A 63 11.66 2.13 7.20
CA SER A 63 11.91 2.80 8.49
C SER A 63 11.48 4.26 8.45
N ALA A 64 11.10 4.79 9.61
CA ALA A 64 10.73 6.20 9.76
C ALA A 64 11.89 7.15 9.41
N TRP A 65 11.54 8.34 8.94
CA TRP A 65 12.50 9.39 8.60
C TRP A 65 11.87 10.78 8.66
N SER A 66 12.72 11.79 8.80
CA SER A 66 12.34 13.21 8.75
C SER A 66 13.20 13.93 7.71
N GLU A 67 12.60 14.81 6.91
CA GLU A 67 13.25 15.55 5.80
C GLU A 67 14.59 16.14 6.20
N ASN A 68 14.62 16.77 7.37
CA ASN A 68 15.74 17.58 7.83
C ASN A 68 16.79 16.75 8.57
N SER A 69 16.65 15.42 8.59
CA SER A 69 17.50 14.53 9.37
C SER A 69 18.20 13.46 8.54
N ILE A 70 17.81 13.27 7.28
CA ILE A 70 18.46 12.27 6.41
C ILE A 70 19.86 12.77 6.05
N THR A 71 20.83 11.89 6.23
CA THR A 71 22.23 12.00 5.86
C THR A 71 22.67 10.64 5.30
N PHE A 72 23.88 10.59 4.72
CA PHE A 72 24.43 9.33 4.20
C PHE A 72 24.56 8.26 5.29
N LEU A 73 24.88 8.69 6.51
CA LEU A 73 25.16 7.81 7.63
C LEU A 73 23.90 7.24 8.29
N ASN A 74 22.72 7.83 8.05
CA ASN A 74 21.45 7.42 8.65
C ASN A 74 20.33 7.27 7.61
N LEU A 75 20.69 6.80 6.42
CA LEU A 75 19.73 6.53 5.35
C LEU A 75 18.65 5.54 5.84
N PRO A 76 17.37 5.83 5.57
CA PRO A 76 16.29 4.90 5.87
C PRO A 76 16.48 3.56 5.14
N SER A 77 16.10 2.48 5.82
CA SER A 77 16.16 1.13 5.26
C SER A 77 15.23 0.98 4.06
N ARG A 78 15.67 0.19 3.09
CA ARG A 78 14.94 -0.12 1.86
C ARG A 78 14.45 -1.56 1.89
N GLY A 79 13.20 -1.75 1.50
CA GLY A 79 12.60 -3.06 1.29
C GLY A 79 12.69 -3.45 -0.18
N GLU A 80 11.60 -4.00 -0.68
CA GLU A 80 11.48 -4.51 -2.04
C GLU A 80 11.57 -3.39 -3.09
N ALA A 81 12.15 -3.74 -4.24
CA ALA A 81 12.06 -2.90 -5.43
C ALA A 81 10.61 -2.91 -5.96
N GLY A 82 10.15 -1.77 -6.46
CA GLY A 82 8.90 -1.71 -7.23
C GLY A 82 9.21 -1.60 -8.71
N GLY A 83 9.11 -0.37 -9.23
CA GLY A 83 9.31 -0.08 -10.64
C GLY A 83 10.72 0.37 -10.98
N SER A 84 11.02 0.40 -12.27
CA SER A 84 12.27 0.94 -12.80
C SER A 84 12.04 1.76 -14.06
N VAL A 85 12.88 2.76 -14.26
CA VAL A 85 12.95 3.54 -15.50
C VAL A 85 14.35 3.41 -16.06
N THR A 86 14.44 3.00 -17.32
CA THR A 86 15.70 2.95 -18.06
C THR A 86 15.74 4.11 -19.03
N VAL A 87 16.84 4.86 -19.00
CA VAL A 87 17.12 5.93 -19.94
C VAL A 87 18.23 5.47 -20.86
N VAL A 88 18.06 5.72 -22.15
CA VAL A 88 19.02 5.36 -23.19
C VAL A 88 19.49 6.63 -23.89
N GLY A 89 20.80 6.78 -24.04
CA GLY A 89 21.43 7.92 -24.70
C GLY A 89 21.78 9.03 -23.72
N MET A 90 21.52 10.28 -24.12
CA MET A 90 21.80 11.45 -23.28
C MET A 90 20.67 11.69 -22.27
N PRO A 91 21.00 12.10 -21.04
CA PRO A 91 20.01 12.54 -20.09
C PRO A 91 19.30 13.80 -20.60
N HIS A 92 18.05 13.98 -20.19
CA HIS A 92 17.23 15.12 -20.57
C HIS A 92 16.30 15.52 -19.41
N THR A 93 15.91 16.80 -19.37
CA THR A 93 14.85 17.29 -18.50
C THR A 93 13.53 16.65 -18.89
N GLY A 94 12.62 16.52 -17.92
CA GLY A 94 11.27 16.04 -18.17
C GLY A 94 10.74 15.11 -17.09
N GLU A 95 9.57 14.53 -17.35
CA GLU A 95 8.89 13.62 -16.44
C GLU A 95 9.41 12.18 -16.59
N TYR A 96 9.73 11.57 -15.45
CA TYR A 96 10.10 10.17 -15.33
C TYR A 96 9.05 9.46 -14.47
N GLY A 97 8.59 8.29 -14.92
CA GLY A 97 7.45 7.58 -14.35
C GLY A 97 7.78 6.17 -13.86
N TRP A 98 7.56 5.88 -12.59
CA TRP A 98 7.73 4.55 -12.00
C TRP A 98 6.38 3.92 -11.69
N ASN A 99 6.16 2.68 -12.12
CA ASN A 99 5.04 1.88 -11.64
C ASN A 99 5.30 1.50 -10.17
N VAL A 100 4.43 1.97 -9.27
CA VAL A 100 4.50 1.73 -7.83
C VAL A 100 3.19 1.16 -7.30
N THR A 101 2.42 0.50 -8.17
CA THR A 101 1.07 -0.01 -7.86
C THR A 101 1.06 -0.88 -6.60
N ASP A 102 1.99 -1.82 -6.48
CA ASP A 102 2.03 -2.73 -5.33
C ASP A 102 2.44 -2.01 -4.03
N MET A 103 3.36 -1.04 -4.11
CA MET A 103 3.69 -0.20 -2.95
C MET A 103 2.49 0.64 -2.52
N ALA A 104 1.78 1.25 -3.46
CA ALA A 104 0.60 2.08 -3.17
C ALA A 104 -0.52 1.26 -2.52
N ARG A 105 -0.72 0.01 -2.94
CA ARG A 105 -1.65 -0.93 -2.30
C ARG A 105 -1.25 -1.21 -0.85
N ILE A 106 0.04 -1.43 -0.58
CA ILE A 106 0.55 -1.63 0.78
C ILE A 106 0.32 -0.38 1.64
N TRP A 107 0.63 0.81 1.11
CA TRP A 107 0.45 2.08 1.83
C TRP A 107 -1.02 2.37 2.17
N LEU A 108 -1.95 1.98 1.29
CA LEU A 108 -3.37 2.14 1.56
C LEU A 108 -3.89 1.12 2.59
N ALA A 109 -3.38 -0.12 2.54
CA ALA A 109 -3.77 -1.18 3.47
C ALA A 109 -3.22 -0.98 4.89
N ASP A 110 -2.03 -0.38 5.02
CA ASP A 110 -1.35 -0.12 6.29
C ASP A 110 -0.73 1.29 6.31
N PRO A 111 -1.55 2.34 6.57
CA PRO A 111 -1.09 3.72 6.55
C PRO A 111 -0.03 4.03 7.62
N ASP A 112 -0.07 3.34 8.77
CA ASP A 112 0.86 3.55 9.89
C ASP A 112 2.30 3.11 9.55
N HIS A 113 2.44 2.15 8.62
CA HIS A 113 3.73 1.66 8.12
C HIS A 113 4.07 2.18 6.71
N ASN A 114 3.42 3.27 6.28
CA ASN A 114 3.78 3.99 5.08
C ASN A 114 4.94 4.97 5.37
N TYR A 115 6.16 4.51 5.11
CA TYR A 115 7.36 5.36 5.13
C TYR A 115 7.71 5.91 3.74
N GLY A 116 6.88 5.66 2.73
CA GLY A 116 7.06 6.15 1.37
C GLY A 116 8.00 5.30 0.52
N VAL A 117 8.66 5.98 -0.42
CA VAL A 117 9.44 5.41 -1.52
C VAL A 117 10.76 6.15 -1.66
N THR A 118 11.80 5.44 -2.09
CA THR A 118 13.05 6.05 -2.51
C THR A 118 13.37 5.71 -3.96
N ILE A 119 13.83 6.70 -4.72
CA ILE A 119 14.43 6.50 -6.04
C ILE A 119 15.93 6.39 -5.87
N GLN A 120 16.49 5.32 -6.43
CA GLN A 120 17.91 5.07 -6.44
C GLN A 120 18.40 5.02 -7.89
N GLY A 121 19.42 5.84 -8.18
CA GLY A 121 20.16 5.79 -9.44
C GLY A 121 21.06 4.55 -9.55
N PRO A 122 21.72 4.34 -10.69
CA PRO A 122 22.67 3.23 -10.85
C PRO A 122 23.77 3.29 -9.77
N ILE A 123 24.14 2.14 -9.23
CA ILE A 123 25.34 1.99 -8.40
C ILE A 123 26.54 1.86 -9.34
N SER A 124 26.90 2.96 -9.97
CA SER A 124 28.14 3.06 -10.72
C SER A 124 28.99 4.08 -9.99
N GLY A 125 30.27 3.82 -9.75
CA GLY A 125 31.23 4.82 -9.27
C GLY A 125 31.48 5.97 -10.27
N ASP A 126 30.52 6.16 -11.17
CA ASP A 126 30.50 7.03 -12.31
C ASP A 126 29.46 8.12 -12.02
N VAL A 127 29.94 9.21 -11.41
CA VAL A 127 29.16 10.42 -11.09
C VAL A 127 28.54 11.06 -12.34
N GLN A 128 28.94 10.63 -13.54
CA GLN A 128 28.47 11.13 -14.82
C GLN A 128 27.02 10.77 -15.13
N ARG A 129 26.33 9.99 -14.27
CA ARG A 129 24.94 9.53 -14.49
C ARG A 129 24.00 9.83 -13.31
N SER A 130 24.20 10.97 -12.65
CA SER A 130 23.32 11.44 -11.57
C SER A 130 22.15 12.28 -12.11
N TYR A 131 21.01 12.21 -11.41
CA TYR A 131 19.77 12.94 -11.69
C TYR A 131 19.29 13.68 -10.45
N GLY A 132 19.02 14.97 -10.62
CA GLY A 132 18.32 15.81 -9.66
C GLY A 132 16.86 15.96 -10.06
N PHE A 133 15.96 15.75 -9.10
CA PHE A 133 14.52 15.91 -9.29
C PHE A 133 14.00 17.08 -8.46
N TYR A 134 12.99 17.76 -8.99
CA TYR A 134 12.31 18.84 -8.29
C TYR A 134 11.72 18.41 -6.95
N SER A 135 11.73 19.33 -5.99
CA SER A 135 11.09 19.17 -4.68
C SER A 135 9.61 19.52 -4.69
N SER A 136 9.00 19.44 -3.51
CA SER A 136 7.65 19.92 -3.17
C SER A 136 7.30 21.30 -3.64
N GLU A 137 8.30 22.14 -3.61
CA GLU A 137 8.14 23.58 -3.61
C GLU A 137 8.17 24.11 -5.05
N ALA A 138 8.48 23.23 -6.01
CA ALA A 138 8.60 23.52 -7.44
C ALA A 138 7.25 23.72 -8.17
N GLY A 139 6.16 23.98 -7.43
CA GLY A 139 4.85 24.29 -8.00
C GLY A 139 4.34 23.22 -8.97
N GLN A 140 4.27 23.55 -10.26
CA GLN A 140 3.76 22.65 -11.30
C GLN A 140 4.66 21.44 -11.58
N SER A 141 5.96 21.57 -11.29
CA SER A 141 6.98 20.52 -11.47
C SER A 141 7.15 19.64 -10.23
N GLN A 142 6.36 19.85 -9.18
CA GLN A 142 6.43 19.06 -7.95
C GLN A 142 6.19 17.57 -8.24
N PRO A 143 6.79 16.65 -7.48
CA PRO A 143 6.49 15.22 -7.52
C PRO A 143 5.00 14.88 -7.42
N LYS A 144 4.53 13.92 -8.22
CA LYS A 144 3.12 13.50 -8.28
C LYS A 144 2.98 11.99 -8.15
N LEU A 145 1.90 11.55 -7.53
CA LEU A 145 1.49 10.15 -7.53
C LEU A 145 0.11 10.06 -8.20
N ASN A 146 0.10 9.54 -9.42
CA ASN A 146 -1.12 9.35 -10.19
C ASN A 146 -1.72 7.98 -9.85
N VAL A 147 -2.93 7.97 -9.30
CA VAL A 147 -3.61 6.75 -8.84
C VAL A 147 -4.94 6.58 -9.58
N LEU A 148 -5.08 5.45 -10.26
CA LEU A 148 -6.36 4.95 -10.77
C LEU A 148 -6.92 3.95 -9.76
N TRP A 149 -8.17 4.16 -9.35
CA TRP A 149 -8.84 3.34 -8.34
C TRP A 149 -10.34 3.24 -8.62
N HIS A 150 -10.96 2.22 -8.02
CA HIS A 150 -12.40 2.04 -8.02
C HIS A 150 -12.92 1.69 -6.63
N TYR A 151 -14.24 1.80 -6.44
CA TYR A 151 -14.87 1.37 -5.20
C TYR A 151 -14.94 -0.15 -5.12
N GLY A 152 -14.34 -0.70 -4.07
CA GLY A 152 -14.54 -2.07 -3.66
C GLY A 152 -15.99 -2.33 -3.23
N PRO A 153 -16.37 -3.62 -3.12
CA PRO A 153 -17.72 -4.02 -2.76
C PRO A 153 -18.12 -3.35 -1.44
N ARG A 154 -19.26 -2.63 -1.47
CA ARG A 154 -19.78 -1.98 -0.28
C ARG A 154 -20.06 -3.07 0.76
N PRO A 155 -19.51 -3.00 1.98
CA PRO A 155 -19.89 -3.95 3.00
C PRO A 155 -21.40 -3.86 3.16
N LEU A 156 -22.10 -4.98 2.94
CA LEU A 156 -23.53 -5.05 3.16
C LEU A 156 -23.76 -4.55 4.58
N ARG A 157 -24.44 -3.40 4.70
CA ARG A 157 -24.89 -2.90 6.00
C ARG A 157 -25.62 -4.08 6.61
N ARG A 158 -25.11 -4.68 7.70
CA ARG A 158 -25.85 -5.71 8.43
C ARG A 158 -27.15 -5.03 8.81
N GLY A 159 -28.18 -5.28 8.01
CA GLY A 159 -29.51 -4.82 8.28
C GLY A 159 -29.81 -5.33 9.67
N ARG A 160 -30.13 -4.42 10.58
CA ARG A 160 -30.86 -4.77 11.78
C ARG A 160 -32.01 -5.63 11.27
N LEU A 161 -31.94 -6.95 11.51
CA LEU A 161 -33.03 -7.86 11.20
C LEU A 161 -34.30 -7.16 11.71
N PRO A 162 -35.36 -7.00 10.88
CA PRO A 162 -36.62 -6.53 11.42
C PRO A 162 -36.94 -7.43 12.59
N ALA A 163 -37.20 -6.83 13.76
CA ALA A 163 -37.60 -7.57 14.94
C ALA A 163 -38.70 -8.52 14.50
N HIS A 164 -38.45 -9.82 14.62
CA HIS A 164 -39.44 -10.84 14.33
C HIS A 164 -40.74 -10.43 15.03
N PRO A 165 -41.89 -10.40 14.35
CA PRO A 165 -43.15 -10.19 15.03
C PRO A 165 -43.24 -11.25 16.12
N ARG A 166 -43.43 -10.77 17.36
CA ARG A 166 -43.55 -11.57 18.57
C ARG A 166 -44.49 -12.73 18.27
N ALA A 167 -43.98 -13.97 18.31
CA ALA A 167 -44.80 -15.15 18.09
C ALA A 167 -46.00 -15.10 19.05
N HIS A 168 -47.21 -15.00 18.51
CA HIS A 168 -48.41 -15.28 19.28
C HIS A 168 -48.27 -16.72 19.78
N LYS A 169 -48.30 -16.91 21.10
CA LYS A 169 -48.31 -18.23 21.72
C LYS A 169 -49.42 -19.07 21.07
N LEU A 170 -49.05 -20.11 20.34
CA LEU A 170 -49.99 -21.17 19.96
C LEU A 170 -50.50 -21.86 21.24
N PRO A 171 -51.78 -22.24 21.32
CA PRO A 171 -52.31 -22.99 22.45
C PRO A 171 -51.58 -24.33 22.59
N ARG A 172 -51.34 -24.74 23.84
CA ARG A 172 -50.68 -25.99 24.22
C ARG A 172 -51.48 -27.19 23.67
N PRO A 173 -50.86 -28.19 23.02
CA PRO A 173 -51.58 -29.39 22.61
C PRO A 173 -52.00 -30.21 23.86
N PRO A 174 -53.12 -30.93 23.81
CA PRO A 174 -53.59 -31.73 24.92
C PRO A 174 -52.63 -32.88 25.23
N THR A 175 -52.39 -33.09 26.52
CA THR A 175 -51.54 -34.15 27.08
C THR A 175 -52.01 -35.53 26.60
N ARG A 176 -51.12 -36.27 25.94
CA ARG A 176 -51.37 -37.66 25.53
C ARG A 176 -51.43 -38.55 26.78
N ALA A 177 -52.52 -39.30 26.91
CA ALA A 177 -52.73 -40.25 28.01
C ALA A 177 -51.66 -41.37 28.03
N ARG A 178 -51.25 -41.75 29.24
CA ARG A 178 -50.29 -42.82 29.55
C ARG A 178 -50.87 -44.19 29.16
N PRO A 179 -50.14 -45.07 28.47
CA PRO A 179 -50.61 -46.44 28.22
C PRO A 179 -50.72 -47.24 29.52
N ALA A 180 -51.77 -48.07 29.62
CA ALA A 180 -52.02 -48.99 30.72
C ALA A 180 -50.98 -50.14 30.75
N ALA A 181 -50.66 -50.60 31.96
CA ALA A 181 -49.75 -51.72 32.20
C ALA A 181 -50.33 -53.05 31.71
N PRO A 182 -49.51 -53.98 31.18
CA PRO A 182 -49.96 -55.32 30.80
C PRO A 182 -50.17 -56.23 32.03
N PRO A 183 -51.11 -57.20 31.98
CA PRO A 183 -51.38 -58.10 33.10
C PRO A 183 -50.32 -59.19 33.26
N ALA A 184 -50.18 -59.64 34.52
CA ALA A 184 -49.18 -60.58 35.02
C ALA A 184 -49.26 -61.99 34.42
N ARG A 185 -48.10 -62.65 34.24
CA ARG A 185 -48.00 -64.11 34.05
C ARG A 185 -47.61 -64.80 35.35
N LEU A 186 -48.50 -65.67 35.81
CA LEU A 186 -48.25 -66.73 36.79
C LEU A 186 -47.39 -67.81 36.14
N THR A 187 -46.33 -68.27 36.82
CA THR A 187 -45.71 -69.58 36.56
C THR A 187 -45.53 -70.31 37.89
N CYS A 188 -45.98 -71.55 37.90
CA CYS A 188 -46.06 -72.48 39.04
C CYS A 188 -44.69 -73.02 39.48
N PRO A 189 -44.58 -73.59 40.70
CA PRO A 189 -43.31 -74.04 41.26
C PRO A 189 -43.06 -75.56 41.12
N SER A 190 -41.79 -75.92 41.35
CA SER A 190 -41.26 -77.23 41.77
C SER A 190 -41.18 -78.32 40.69
N SER A 191 -40.18 -79.23 40.67
CA SER A 191 -39.37 -79.79 41.78
C SER A 191 -37.92 -80.04 41.38
#